data_AF-A0A519RSL1-F1
#
_entry.id   AF-A0A519RSL1-F1
#
_cell.length_a   1.000
_cell.length_b   1.000
_cell.length_c   1.000
_cell.angle_alpha   90.00
_cell.angle_beta   90.00
_cell.angle_gamma   90.00
#
_symmetry.space_group_name_H-M   'P 1'
#
loop_
_entity.id
_entity.type
_entity.pdbx_description
1 polymer ?
#
loop_
_entity_poly.entity_id
_entity_poly.type
_entity_poly.pdbx_seq_one_letter_code
_entity_poly.pdbx_strand_id
1 'polypeptide(L)'
;REASIIYSNHIEENLDIKKSYLYIDVGGGSTELSVFVNKQPIASKSFDLGTIRILDNQDKEETWNEMKEWIKEHTKDLKQVVGIGTGGNINKLFRMSGEKDDMPLSFLKLRNMYNELNSYSLKERISILKLNQDRADVIIPACEIYLTVMKWAGIKQIFVPKVGMVDGIINMLMEENL
;
A
#
# COMPACT_ATOMS: atom_id res chain seq x y z
N ARG A 1 -21.82 12.77 -10.11
CA ARG A 1 -21.26 13.81 -9.22
C ARG A 1 -21.69 13.64 -7.76
N GLU A 2 -22.83 13.00 -7.47
CA GLU A 2 -23.26 12.67 -6.08
C GLU A 2 -22.71 11.32 -5.55
N ALA A 3 -22.48 10.31 -6.40
CA ALA A 3 -22.01 8.99 -5.95
C ALA A 3 -20.59 8.99 -5.35
N SER A 4 -19.76 9.97 -5.71
CA SER A 4 -18.41 10.17 -5.16
C SER A 4 -18.41 10.78 -3.75
N ILE A 5 -19.46 11.54 -3.41
CA ILE A 5 -19.58 12.28 -2.13
C ILE A 5 -20.12 11.38 -1.01
N ILE A 6 -21.00 10.42 -1.35
CA ILE A 6 -21.61 9.53 -0.35
C ILE A 6 -20.59 8.48 0.17
N TYR A 7 -19.62 8.08 -0.64
CA TYR A 7 -18.64 7.05 -0.27
C TYR A 7 -17.35 7.59 0.35
N SER A 8 -16.93 8.82 -0.01
CA SER A 8 -15.87 9.51 0.73
C SER A 8 -16.24 9.62 2.20
N ASN A 9 -17.52 9.91 2.50
CA ASN A 9 -18.03 9.95 3.86
C ASN A 9 -17.75 8.67 4.66
N HIS A 10 -17.79 7.46 4.08
CA HIS A 10 -17.54 6.24 4.87
C HIS A 10 -16.07 5.99 5.16
N ILE A 11 -15.16 6.42 4.28
CA ILE A 11 -13.73 6.38 4.58
C ILE A 11 -13.38 7.56 5.50
N GLU A 12 -13.90 8.77 5.27
CA GLU A 12 -13.74 9.94 6.16
C GLU A 12 -14.31 9.72 7.56
N GLU A 13 -15.48 9.09 7.69
CA GLU A 13 -16.10 8.74 8.98
C GLU A 13 -15.24 7.73 9.76
N ASN A 14 -14.42 6.92 9.07
CA ASN A 14 -13.53 5.92 9.68
C ASN A 14 -12.07 6.39 9.77
N LEU A 15 -11.64 7.34 8.94
CA LEU A 15 -10.36 8.00 8.99
C LEU A 15 -10.42 9.07 10.08
N ASP A 16 -10.30 8.59 11.32
CA ASP A 16 -10.17 9.42 12.49
C ASP A 16 -9.11 10.51 12.25
N ILE A 17 -9.57 11.77 12.35
CA ILE A 17 -8.79 12.99 12.13
C ILE A 17 -7.55 13.04 13.04
N LYS A 18 -7.57 12.30 14.15
CA LYS A 18 -6.46 12.22 15.12
C LYS A 18 -5.42 11.15 14.78
N LYS A 19 -5.60 10.36 13.72
CA LYS A 19 -4.64 9.32 13.34
C LYS A 19 -3.64 9.83 12.32
N SER A 20 -2.49 9.17 12.30
CA SER A 20 -1.46 9.37 11.29
C SER A 20 -1.60 8.30 10.22
N TYR A 21 -1.38 8.70 8.97
CA TYR A 21 -1.52 7.82 7.81
C TYR A 21 -0.19 7.70 7.06
N LEU A 22 0.10 6.49 6.59
CA LEU A 22 1.16 6.24 5.62
C LEU A 22 0.52 5.73 4.34
N TYR A 23 0.56 6.55 3.29
CA TYR A 23 0.19 6.15 1.94
C TYR A 23 1.34 5.39 1.31
N ILE A 24 1.01 4.29 0.63
CA ILE A 24 1.95 3.34 0.04
C ILE A 24 1.47 3.02 -1.38
N ASP A 25 2.15 3.55 -2.39
CA ASP A 25 1.98 3.13 -3.78
C ASP A 25 3.19 2.29 -4.20
N VAL A 26 2.93 1.09 -4.74
CA VAL A 26 3.98 0.18 -5.20
C VAL A 26 3.80 -0.04 -6.69
N GLY A 27 4.64 0.66 -7.45
CA GLY A 27 4.72 0.56 -8.90
C GLY A 27 5.72 -0.48 -9.38
N GLY A 28 5.94 -0.51 -10.70
CA GLY A 28 6.94 -1.37 -11.31
C GLY A 28 8.37 -0.88 -11.10
N GLY A 29 8.58 0.43 -11.23
CA GLY A 29 9.90 1.07 -11.09
C GLY A 29 10.17 1.65 -9.71
N SER A 30 9.15 2.01 -8.95
CA SER A 30 9.33 2.76 -7.72
C SER A 30 8.25 2.43 -6.69
N THR A 31 8.50 2.91 -5.46
CA THR A 31 7.56 2.90 -4.35
C THR A 31 7.45 4.31 -3.81
N GLU A 32 6.24 4.85 -3.77
CA GLU A 32 5.94 6.18 -3.25
C GLU A 32 5.37 6.07 -1.84
N LEU A 33 5.96 6.79 -0.90
CA LEU A 33 5.51 6.87 0.48
C LEU A 33 5.15 8.30 0.83
N SER A 34 4.01 8.50 1.50
CA SER A 34 3.61 9.81 2.00
C SER A 34 2.98 9.72 3.39
N VAL A 35 3.51 10.50 4.33
CA VAL A 35 3.03 10.55 5.72
C VAL A 35 2.11 11.75 5.88
N PHE A 36 0.93 11.49 6.43
CA PHE A 36 -0.06 12.51 6.78
C PHE A 36 -0.35 12.49 8.28
N VAL A 37 -0.44 13.66 8.89
CA VAL A 37 -0.81 13.84 10.30
C VAL A 37 -1.82 14.97 10.38
N ASN A 38 -2.96 14.75 11.06
CA ASN A 38 -4.05 15.73 11.14
C ASN A 38 -4.44 16.28 9.75
N LYS A 39 -4.58 15.36 8.80
CA LYS A 39 -4.83 15.62 7.38
C LYS A 39 -3.74 16.37 6.60
N GLN A 40 -2.64 16.76 7.23
CA GLN A 40 -1.56 17.49 6.59
C GLN A 40 -0.47 16.55 6.08
N PRO A 41 -0.02 16.67 4.81
CA PRO A 41 1.18 15.96 4.36
C PRO A 41 2.40 16.54 5.09
N ILE A 42 3.10 15.69 5.85
CA ILE A 42 4.31 16.12 6.59
C ILE A 42 5.59 15.63 5.94
N ALA A 43 5.53 14.57 5.12
CA ALA A 43 6.66 14.03 4.39
C ALA A 43 6.20 13.20 3.20
N SER A 44 6.96 13.25 2.10
CA SER A 44 6.75 12.38 0.95
C SER A 44 8.08 12.07 0.26
N LYS A 45 8.22 10.83 -0.22
CA LYS A 45 9.42 10.39 -0.95
C LYS A 45 9.10 9.22 -1.87
N SER A 46 9.68 9.23 -3.07
CA SER A 46 9.71 8.09 -3.98
C SER A 46 11.08 7.40 -3.87
N PHE A 47 11.06 6.07 -3.86
CA PHE A 47 12.24 5.23 -3.83
C PHE A 47 12.31 4.45 -5.15
N ASP A 48 13.50 4.35 -5.74
CA ASP A 48 13.78 3.52 -6.92
C ASP A 48 13.77 2.01 -6.57
N LEU A 49 12.64 1.57 -6.03
CA LEU A 49 12.37 0.23 -5.55
C LEU A 49 10.94 -0.14 -5.96
N GLY A 50 10.80 -1.00 -6.95
CA GLY A 50 9.49 -1.41 -7.47
C GLY A 50 9.51 -2.86 -7.93
N THR A 51 8.34 -3.37 -8.32
CA THR A 51 8.20 -4.81 -8.60
C THR A 51 9.07 -5.29 -9.76
N ILE A 52 9.20 -4.50 -10.82
CA ILE A 52 10.03 -4.84 -11.98
C ILE A 52 11.50 -4.71 -11.62
N ARG A 53 11.88 -3.70 -10.83
CA ARG A 53 13.27 -3.58 -10.35
C ARG A 53 13.71 -4.79 -9.54
N ILE A 54 12.86 -5.29 -8.64
CA ILE A 54 13.17 -6.51 -7.87
C ILE A 54 13.30 -7.73 -8.80
N LEU A 55 12.38 -7.89 -9.75
CA LEU A 55 12.46 -9.01 -10.72
C LEU A 55 13.74 -8.97 -11.56
N ASP A 56 14.18 -7.78 -11.93
CA ASP A 56 15.40 -7.55 -12.71
C ASP A 56 16.67 -7.52 -11.83
N ASN A 57 16.57 -7.81 -10.53
CA ASN A 57 17.66 -7.73 -9.54
C ASN A 57 18.36 -6.37 -9.51
N GLN A 58 17.58 -5.30 -9.70
CA GLN A 58 18.01 -3.91 -9.65
C GLN A 58 17.71 -3.24 -8.32
N ASP A 59 17.08 -3.96 -7.38
CA ASP A 59 16.90 -3.49 -6.03
C ASP A 59 18.22 -3.54 -5.26
N LYS A 60 18.65 -2.38 -4.78
CA LYS A 60 19.90 -2.21 -4.05
C LYS A 60 19.65 -2.21 -2.56
N GLU A 61 20.53 -2.83 -1.78
CA GLU A 61 20.44 -2.84 -0.32
C GLU A 61 20.41 -1.40 0.23
N GLU A 62 21.15 -0.48 -0.40
CA GLU A 62 21.17 0.93 -0.07
C GLU A 62 19.78 1.57 -0.18
N THR A 63 19.03 1.26 -1.23
CA THR A 63 17.67 1.79 -1.44
C THR A 63 16.68 1.24 -0.41
N TRP A 64 16.80 -0.05 -0.06
CA TRP A 64 16.01 -0.64 1.03
C TRP A 64 16.32 0.02 2.38
N ASN A 65 17.61 0.22 2.70
CA ASN A 65 18.04 0.88 3.93
C ASN A 65 17.60 2.34 3.98
N GLU A 66 17.68 3.06 2.86
CA GLU A 66 17.18 4.43 2.73
C GLU A 66 15.67 4.51 3.01
N MET A 67 14.88 3.60 2.42
CA MET A 67 13.42 3.54 2.65
C MET A 67 13.10 3.22 4.11
N LYS A 68 13.83 2.30 4.73
CA LYS A 68 13.67 1.94 6.14
C LYS A 68 13.93 3.10 7.08
N GLU A 69 15.04 3.80 6.90
CA GLU A 69 15.42 4.91 7.78
C GLU A 69 14.48 6.10 7.57
N TRP A 70 14.07 6.38 6.33
CA TRP A 70 13.04 7.38 6.07
C TRP A 70 11.70 7.04 6.76
N ILE A 71 11.23 5.79 6.68
CA ILE A 71 10.00 5.36 7.36
C ILE A 71 10.14 5.58 8.87
N LYS A 72 11.23 5.12 9.49
CA LYS A 72 11.43 5.27 10.93
C LYS A 72 11.50 6.74 11.34
N GLU A 73 12.23 7.56 10.61
CA GLU A 73 12.37 9.00 10.88
C GLU A 73 11.00 9.69 10.97
N HIS A 74 10.12 9.39 10.01
CA HIS A 74 8.83 10.05 9.87
C HIS A 74 7.66 9.34 10.59
N THR A 75 7.89 8.19 11.22
CA THR A 75 6.84 7.44 11.94
C THR A 75 7.13 7.15 13.41
N LYS A 76 8.38 7.30 13.88
CA LYS A 76 8.79 6.95 15.26
C LYS A 76 7.98 7.63 16.38
N ASP A 77 7.58 8.89 16.19
CA ASP A 77 6.91 9.69 17.22
C ASP A 77 5.37 9.63 17.08
N LEU A 78 4.87 8.89 16.10
CA LEU A 78 3.44 8.76 15.82
C LEU A 78 2.86 7.59 16.62
N LYS A 79 1.89 7.88 17.50
CA LYS A 79 1.28 6.86 18.40
C LYS A 79 0.62 5.70 17.65
N GLN A 80 0.00 5.99 16.50
CA GLN A 80 -0.66 4.99 15.66
C GLN A 80 -0.60 5.43 14.20
N VAL A 81 0.10 4.64 13.38
CA VAL A 81 0.14 4.80 11.93
C VAL A 81 -0.81 3.79 11.29
N VAL A 82 -1.68 4.27 10.41
CA VAL A 82 -2.57 3.46 9.60
C VAL A 82 -2.04 3.45 8.16
N GLY A 83 -1.92 2.26 7.56
CA GLY A 83 -1.51 2.13 6.17
C GLY A 83 -2.67 2.36 5.21
N ILE A 84 -2.42 3.10 4.14
CA ILE A 84 -3.33 3.21 3.00
C ILE A 84 -2.57 2.77 1.75
N GLY A 85 -2.99 1.67 1.15
CA GLY A 85 -2.39 1.11 -0.05
C GLY A 85 -3.10 1.59 -1.30
N THR A 86 -2.33 2.09 -2.27
CA THR A 86 -2.83 2.55 -3.57
C THR A 86 -2.15 1.79 -4.71
N GLY A 87 -2.72 1.90 -5.92
CA GLY A 87 -2.14 1.29 -7.11
C GLY A 87 -2.67 -0.11 -7.43
N GLY A 88 -2.28 -0.61 -8.61
CA GLY A 88 -2.86 -1.85 -9.16
C GLY A 88 -2.45 -3.13 -8.42
N ASN A 89 -1.27 -3.13 -7.79
CA ASN A 89 -0.74 -4.30 -7.10
C ASN A 89 -1.54 -4.61 -5.82
N ILE A 90 -1.69 -3.64 -4.92
CA ILE A 90 -2.49 -3.83 -3.72
C ILE A 90 -3.98 -4.05 -4.03
N ASN A 91 -4.53 -3.40 -5.06
CA ASN A 91 -5.89 -3.67 -5.51
C ASN A 91 -6.08 -5.15 -5.92
N LYS A 92 -5.07 -5.75 -6.56
CA LYS A 92 -5.13 -7.17 -6.92
C LYS A 92 -4.99 -8.06 -5.68
N LEU A 93 -4.04 -7.78 -4.80
CA LEU A 93 -3.87 -8.50 -3.53
C LEU A 93 -5.15 -8.45 -2.68
N PHE A 94 -5.77 -7.29 -2.58
CA PHE A 94 -7.03 -7.10 -1.85
C PHE A 94 -8.17 -7.94 -2.45
N ARG A 95 -8.34 -7.93 -3.78
CA ARG A 95 -9.35 -8.79 -4.42
C ARG A 95 -9.09 -10.28 -4.22
N MET A 96 -7.81 -10.69 -4.18
CA MET A 96 -7.41 -12.07 -3.94
C MET A 96 -7.60 -12.51 -2.48
N SER A 97 -7.53 -11.57 -1.54
CA SER A 97 -7.66 -11.90 -0.10
C SER A 97 -9.06 -12.38 0.26
N GLY A 98 -10.07 -11.99 -0.52
CA GLY A 98 -11.48 -12.23 -0.26
C GLY A 98 -12.04 -11.37 0.88
N GLU A 99 -11.31 -10.35 1.32
CA GLU A 99 -11.82 -9.36 2.27
C GLU A 99 -12.98 -8.57 1.65
N LYS A 100 -13.90 -8.11 2.50
CA LYS A 100 -15.00 -7.24 2.09
C LYS A 100 -14.45 -5.84 1.78
N ASP A 101 -15.06 -5.13 0.85
CA ASP A 101 -14.62 -3.82 0.35
C ASP A 101 -14.36 -2.75 1.44
N ASP A 102 -15.00 -2.87 2.61
CA ASP A 102 -14.92 -1.97 3.75
C ASP A 102 -13.93 -2.43 4.83
N MET A 103 -13.33 -3.60 4.67
CA MET A 103 -12.41 -4.18 5.66
C MET A 103 -10.95 -3.96 5.26
N PRO A 104 -10.06 -3.66 6.22
CA PRO A 104 -8.65 -3.53 5.93
C PRO A 104 -8.00 -4.91 5.75
N LEU A 105 -6.93 -4.95 4.95
CA LEU A 105 -6.09 -6.14 4.82
C LEU A 105 -5.09 -6.18 5.99
N SER A 106 -5.15 -7.24 6.80
CA SER A 106 -4.20 -7.39 7.93
C SER A 106 -2.81 -7.81 7.45
N PHE A 107 -1.77 -7.43 8.22
CA PHE A 107 -0.39 -7.89 7.98
C PHE A 107 -0.30 -9.42 7.93
N LEU A 108 -0.99 -10.12 8.82
CA LEU A 108 -0.99 -11.58 8.87
C LEU A 108 -1.63 -12.18 7.61
N LYS A 109 -2.77 -11.63 7.17
CA LYS A 109 -3.44 -12.08 5.93
C LYS A 109 -2.53 -11.87 4.73
N LEU A 110 -1.94 -10.68 4.59
CA LEU A 110 -1.01 -10.35 3.52
C LEU A 110 0.22 -11.28 3.54
N ARG A 111 0.75 -11.59 4.73
CA ARG A 111 1.87 -12.53 4.90
C ARG A 111 1.50 -13.96 4.50
N ASN A 112 0.30 -14.42 4.83
CA ASN A 112 -0.18 -15.73 4.42
C ASN A 112 -0.33 -15.80 2.89
N MET A 113 -0.85 -14.74 2.28
CA MET A 113 -0.91 -14.62 0.82
C MET A 113 0.47 -14.64 0.17
N TYR A 114 1.46 -13.94 0.75
CA TYR A 114 2.85 -14.00 0.27
C TYR A 114 3.38 -15.44 0.25
N ASN A 115 3.18 -16.18 1.35
CA ASN A 115 3.63 -17.57 1.45
C ASN A 115 2.89 -18.48 0.45
N GLU A 116 1.58 -18.29 0.30
CA GLU A 116 0.77 -19.03 -0.67
C GLU A 116 1.26 -18.76 -2.10
N LEU A 117 1.45 -17.48 -2.47
CA LEU A 117 1.96 -17.09 -3.78
C LEU A 117 3.33 -17.73 -4.08
N ASN A 118 4.23 -17.76 -3.10
CA ASN A 118 5.56 -18.38 -3.23
C ASN A 118 5.51 -19.91 -3.31
N SER A 119 4.44 -20.55 -2.84
CA SER A 119 4.27 -22.00 -2.95
C SER A 119 3.91 -22.47 -4.37
N TYR A 120 3.52 -21.54 -5.26
CA TYR A 120 3.17 -21.82 -6.64
C TYR A 120 4.27 -21.38 -7.61
N SER A 121 4.54 -22.22 -8.61
CA SER A 121 5.31 -21.80 -9.78
C SER A 121 4.60 -20.68 -10.54
N LEU A 122 5.31 -19.98 -11.43
CA LEU A 122 4.70 -18.97 -12.30
C LEU A 122 3.51 -19.54 -13.10
N LYS A 123 3.67 -20.74 -13.68
CA LYS A 123 2.61 -21.39 -14.45
C LYS A 123 1.38 -21.67 -13.60
N GLU A 124 1.58 -22.11 -12.36
CA GLU A 124 0.47 -22.38 -11.42
C GLU A 124 -0.19 -21.09 -10.91
N ARG A 125 0.57 -20.02 -10.67
CA ARG A 125 0.00 -18.70 -10.39
C ARG A 125 -0.95 -18.24 -11.51
N ILE A 126 -0.62 -18.54 -12.76
CA ILE A 126 -1.48 -18.23 -13.90
C ILE A 126 -2.69 -19.16 -13.96
N SER A 127 -2.50 -20.48 -13.92
CA SER A 127 -3.57 -21.45 -14.17
C SER A 127 -4.48 -21.68 -12.97
N ILE A 128 -3.92 -21.75 -11.75
CA ILE A 128 -4.65 -22.04 -10.50
C ILE A 128 -5.19 -20.75 -9.90
N LEU A 129 -4.34 -19.74 -9.71
CA LEU A 129 -4.75 -18.45 -9.10
C LEU A 129 -5.38 -17.49 -10.11
N LYS A 130 -5.47 -17.87 -11.39
CA LYS A 130 -6.07 -17.09 -12.48
C LYS A 130 -5.47 -15.69 -12.58
N LEU A 131 -4.16 -15.57 -12.38
CA LEU A 131 -3.42 -14.34 -12.61
C LEU A 131 -3.09 -14.19 -14.10
N ASN A 132 -3.26 -12.98 -14.63
CA ASN A 132 -2.67 -12.65 -15.92
C ASN A 132 -1.15 -12.77 -15.81
N GLN A 133 -0.48 -13.16 -16.90
CA GLN A 133 0.96 -13.39 -16.91
C GLN A 133 1.75 -12.20 -16.33
N ASP A 134 1.52 -10.99 -16.83
CA ASP A 134 2.18 -9.76 -16.36
C ASP A 134 2.00 -9.50 -14.86
N ARG A 135 0.91 -9.98 -14.27
CA ARG A 135 0.61 -9.87 -12.84
C ARG A 135 1.23 -11.00 -12.03
N ALA A 136 1.27 -12.20 -12.60
CA ALA A 136 1.76 -13.39 -11.92
C ALA A 136 3.22 -13.21 -11.50
N ASP A 137 4.04 -12.55 -12.32
CA ASP A 137 5.45 -12.27 -12.01
C ASP A 137 5.61 -11.22 -10.90
N VAL A 138 4.91 -10.09 -11.01
CA VAL A 138 5.11 -8.91 -10.14
C VAL A 138 4.42 -8.96 -8.78
N ILE A 139 3.44 -9.86 -8.59
CA ILE A 139 2.59 -9.86 -7.39
C ILE A 139 3.38 -10.24 -6.11
N ILE A 140 4.40 -11.09 -6.24
CA ILE A 140 5.26 -11.50 -5.12
C ILE A 140 6.14 -10.33 -4.67
N PRO A 141 6.93 -9.69 -5.55
CA PRO A 141 7.67 -8.47 -5.21
C PRO A 141 6.80 -7.37 -4.60
N ALA A 142 5.58 -7.15 -5.13
CA ALA A 142 4.68 -6.15 -4.56
C ALA A 142 4.33 -6.48 -3.10
N CYS A 143 3.98 -7.74 -2.84
CA CYS A 143 3.62 -8.20 -1.51
C CYS A 143 4.79 -8.09 -0.53
N GLU A 144 6.01 -8.34 -1.00
CA GLU A 144 7.25 -8.16 -0.23
C GLU A 144 7.47 -6.70 0.18
N ILE A 145 7.32 -5.75 -0.75
CA ILE A 145 7.45 -4.32 -0.46
C ILE A 145 6.40 -3.89 0.58
N TYR A 146 5.11 -4.22 0.39
CA TYR A 146 4.06 -3.86 1.34
C TYR A 146 4.32 -4.45 2.73
N LEU A 147 4.68 -5.73 2.84
CA LEU A 147 5.02 -6.37 4.12
C LEU A 147 6.20 -5.67 4.80
N THR A 148 7.20 -5.29 4.03
CA THR A 148 8.41 -4.63 4.55
C THR A 148 8.10 -3.23 5.08
N VAL A 149 7.37 -2.42 4.30
CA VAL A 149 6.93 -1.08 4.72
C VAL A 149 6.03 -1.17 5.96
N MET A 150 5.05 -2.08 5.97
CA MET A 150 4.17 -2.27 7.12
C MET A 150 4.95 -2.66 8.38
N LYS A 151 5.94 -3.55 8.25
CA LYS A 151 6.80 -3.98 9.36
C LYS A 151 7.63 -2.82 9.91
N TRP A 152 8.24 -2.00 9.06
CA TRP A 152 9.07 -0.87 9.50
C TRP A 152 8.25 0.27 10.11
N ALA A 153 7.04 0.50 9.62
CA ALA A 153 6.12 1.52 10.14
C ALA A 153 5.27 1.03 11.33
N GLY A 154 5.38 -0.24 11.75
CA GLY A 154 4.55 -0.81 12.81
C GLY A 154 3.06 -0.94 12.46
N ILE A 155 2.73 -0.97 11.18
CA ILE A 155 1.35 -1.01 10.66
C ILE A 155 0.82 -2.45 10.73
N LYS A 156 -0.31 -2.62 11.39
CA LYS A 156 -0.97 -3.94 11.53
C LYS A 156 -1.97 -4.24 10.40
N GLN A 157 -2.48 -3.19 9.75
CA GLN A 157 -3.57 -3.25 8.80
C GLN A 157 -3.41 -2.15 7.74
N ILE A 158 -3.70 -2.48 6.48
CA ILE A 158 -3.67 -1.56 5.35
C ILE A 158 -5.07 -1.45 4.73
N PHE A 159 -5.56 -0.23 4.58
CA PHE A 159 -6.81 0.05 3.86
C PHE A 159 -6.52 0.18 2.36
N VAL A 160 -7.42 -0.32 1.52
CA VAL A 160 -7.28 -0.30 0.06
C VAL A 160 -8.50 0.39 -0.54
N PRO A 161 -8.43 1.72 -0.77
CA PRO A 161 -9.56 2.45 -1.33
C PRO A 161 -9.81 2.02 -2.78
N LYS A 162 -11.08 1.99 -3.18
CA LYS A 162 -11.44 1.83 -4.61
C LYS A 162 -10.82 2.95 -5.45
N VAL A 163 -10.49 2.61 -6.68
CA VAL A 163 -9.96 3.54 -7.70
C VAL A 163 -10.83 4.80 -7.79
N GLY A 164 -10.20 5.98 -7.71
CA GLY A 164 -10.86 7.29 -7.70
C GLY A 164 -11.21 7.85 -6.32
N MET A 165 -11.24 7.04 -5.26
CA MET A 165 -11.35 7.56 -3.88
C MET A 165 -10.02 8.07 -3.35
N VAL A 166 -8.91 7.49 -3.80
CA VAL A 166 -7.55 7.92 -3.40
C VAL A 166 -7.34 9.39 -3.77
N ASP A 167 -7.64 9.78 -5.00
CA ASP A 167 -7.50 11.16 -5.46
C ASP A 167 -8.45 12.10 -4.70
N GLY A 168 -9.66 11.63 -4.37
CA GLY A 168 -10.61 12.37 -3.53
C GLY A 168 -10.07 12.61 -2.12
N ILE A 169 -9.47 11.59 -1.50
CA ILE A 169 -8.86 11.72 -0.17
C ILE A 169 -7.65 12.65 -0.26
N ILE A 170 -6.72 12.45 -1.20
CA ILE A 170 -5.54 13.32 -1.35
C ILE A 170 -5.96 14.78 -1.61
N ASN A 171 -6.88 15.02 -2.54
CA ASN A 171 -7.36 16.37 -2.84
C ASN A 171 -8.04 17.03 -1.64
N MET A 172 -8.88 16.29 -0.91
CA MET A 172 -9.53 16.80 0.31
C MET A 172 -8.52 17.14 1.42
N LEU A 173 -7.49 16.31 1.58
CA LEU A 173 -6.39 16.58 2.51
C LEU A 173 -5.58 17.83 2.09
N MET A 174 -5.57 18.17 0.81
CA MET A 174 -4.91 19.36 0.27
C MET A 174 -5.80 20.62 0.27
N GLU A 175 -7.12 20.48 0.06
CA GLU A 175 -8.06 21.60 -0.08
C GLU A 175 -8.44 22.26 1.25
N GLU A 176 -8.36 21.58 2.41
CA GLU A 176 -8.59 22.21 3.72
C GLU A 176 -7.48 23.21 4.14
N ASN A 177 -6.49 23.48 3.27
CA ASN A 177 -5.38 24.41 3.48
C ASN A 177 -5.39 25.69 2.62
N LEU A 178 -6.49 25.96 1.92
CA LEU A 178 -6.73 27.24 1.22
C LEU A 178 -7.91 27.98 1.87
#